data_AF-F3FN88-F1
#
_entry.id   AF-F3FN88-F1
#
_cell.length_a   1.000
_cell.length_b   1.000
_cell.length_c   1.000
_cell.angle_alpha   90.00
_cell.angle_beta   90.00
_cell.angle_gamma   90.00
#
_symmetry.space_group_name_H-M   'P 1'
#
loop_
_entity.id
_entity.type
_entity.pdbx_description
1 polymer ?
#
loop_
_entity_poly.entity_id
_entity_poly.type
_entity_poly.pdbx_seq_one_letter_code
_entity_poly.pdbx_strand_id
1 'polypeptide(L)'
;LNEFCERFAGSPEFRKTLRDEISDWMLRRRKDVLPNLKGKQRQTVPVILSQTERDEYNQIMRSDQHRFARLGALRQLLERVKVRILADLMAELDVDDKVILFCEYQESVATLREHCLKLGVGCVTLVGSDSPKKRQKAIDAFQQDPDCRVFIGTRSAAGTGYNLTAANYVFFLGLPWTPGLQDQAEDRAYRNGQLRMVVVKIPLAEDTIDQQLWQMLMDKRALASDLIDPEAEESSKKALAEIL
;
A
#
# COMPACT_ATOMS: atom_id res chain seq x y z
N LEU A 1 20.39 -15.16 12.11
CA LEU A 1 19.69 -13.88 11.84
C LEU A 1 19.97 -12.88 12.96
N ASN A 2 19.76 -13.23 14.24
CA ASN A 2 20.11 -12.36 15.38
C ASN A 2 21.56 -11.88 15.35
N GLU A 3 22.52 -12.79 15.18
CA GLU A 3 23.96 -12.47 15.07
C GLU A 3 24.29 -11.59 13.83
N PHE A 4 23.51 -11.72 12.76
CA PHE A 4 23.62 -10.87 11.56
C PHE A 4 23.03 -9.48 11.83
N CYS A 5 21.89 -9.39 12.52
CA CYS A 5 21.29 -8.12 12.92
C CYS A 5 22.17 -7.38 13.94
N GLU A 6 22.74 -8.08 14.92
CA GLU A 6 23.69 -7.50 15.89
C GLU A 6 24.93 -6.96 15.18
N ARG A 7 25.44 -7.67 14.17
CA ARG A 7 26.68 -7.31 13.48
C ARG A 7 26.50 -6.31 12.32
N PHE A 8 25.33 -6.28 11.67
CA PHE A 8 25.10 -5.50 10.43
C PHE A 8 23.86 -4.58 10.47
N ALA A 9 22.93 -4.74 11.41
CA ALA A 9 21.84 -3.77 11.65
C ALA A 9 22.16 -2.78 12.79
N GLY A 10 23.27 -3.03 13.51
CA GLY A 10 23.80 -2.18 14.58
C GLY A 10 22.95 -2.20 15.86
N SER A 11 23.52 -1.77 16.98
CA SER A 11 22.77 -1.49 18.21
C SER A 11 22.01 -0.15 18.08
N PRO A 12 21.01 0.13 18.93
CA PRO A 12 20.39 1.46 19.00
C PRO A 12 21.42 2.59 19.13
N GLU A 13 22.50 2.37 19.89
CA GLU A 13 23.60 3.31 20.06
C GLU A 13 24.37 3.52 18.75
N PHE A 14 24.70 2.44 18.03
CA PHE A 14 25.33 2.54 16.71
C PHE A 14 24.47 3.36 15.74
N ARG A 15 23.16 3.13 15.74
CA ARG A 15 22.21 3.85 14.88
C ARG A 15 22.11 5.33 15.24
N LYS A 16 22.19 5.66 16.52
CA LYS A 16 22.28 7.05 16.98
C LYS A 16 23.56 7.72 16.48
N THR A 17 24.72 7.10 16.69
CA THR A 17 26.00 7.64 16.21
C THR A 17 25.99 7.88 14.71
N LEU A 18 25.50 6.90 13.93
CA LEU A 18 25.40 7.03 12.48
C LEU A 18 24.49 8.20 12.07
N ARG A 19 23.36 8.40 12.75
CA ARG A 19 22.46 9.52 12.47
C ARG A 19 23.15 10.86 12.73
N ASP A 20 23.88 10.99 13.83
CA ASP A 20 24.59 12.21 14.20
C ASP A 20 25.66 12.53 13.15
N GLU A 21 26.42 11.53 12.69
CA GLU A 21 27.46 11.69 11.66
C GLU A 21 26.91 12.12 10.28
N ILE A 22 25.74 11.60 9.87
CA ILE A 22 25.16 11.93 8.56
C ILE A 22 24.24 13.16 8.58
N SER A 23 23.95 13.71 9.76
CA SER A 23 22.94 14.76 9.95
C SER A 23 23.25 16.03 9.13
N ASP A 24 24.52 16.42 9.05
CA ASP A 24 24.97 17.58 8.29
C ASP A 24 24.88 17.40 6.77
N TRP A 25 24.90 16.14 6.29
CA TRP A 25 24.93 15.83 4.85
C TRP A 25 23.56 15.43 4.30
N MET A 26 22.64 15.01 5.19
CA MET A 26 21.32 14.52 4.82
C MET A 26 20.24 15.55 5.15
N LEU A 27 19.73 16.23 4.12
CA LEU A 27 18.54 17.08 4.27
C LEU A 27 17.26 16.25 4.12
N ARG A 28 16.50 16.09 5.22
CA ARG A 28 15.15 15.51 5.20
C ARG A 28 14.13 16.52 5.71
N ARG A 29 13.16 16.88 4.87
CA ARG A 29 12.02 17.73 5.25
C ARG A 29 10.76 16.89 5.34
N ARG A 30 9.97 17.11 6.40
CA ARG A 30 8.69 16.46 6.61
C ARG A 30 7.60 17.14 5.79
N LYS A 31 6.42 16.50 5.72
CA LYS A 31 5.24 17.04 5.03
C LYS A 31 4.39 17.97 5.91
N ASP A 32 4.77 18.15 7.17
CA ASP A 32 4.22 19.15 8.09
C ASP A 32 4.40 20.60 7.58
N VAL A 33 5.37 20.82 6.69
CA VAL A 33 5.54 22.10 5.97
C VAL A 33 4.42 22.40 4.97
N LEU A 34 3.53 21.44 4.67
CA LEU A 34 2.40 21.62 3.75
C LEU A 34 1.13 21.93 4.57
N PRO A 35 0.69 23.20 4.64
CA PRO A 35 -0.31 23.64 5.62
C PRO A 35 -1.71 23.03 5.38
N ASN A 36 -2.03 22.67 4.15
CA ASN A 36 -3.39 22.21 3.77
C ASN A 36 -3.53 20.68 3.77
N LEU A 37 -2.49 19.94 4.13
CA LEU A 37 -2.47 18.50 4.02
C LEU A 37 -3.05 17.87 5.30
N LYS A 38 -4.30 17.37 5.22
CA LYS A 38 -5.09 16.87 6.36
C LYS A 38 -4.60 15.55 6.98
N GLY A 39 -3.44 15.04 6.60
CA GLY A 39 -2.89 13.79 7.10
C GLY A 39 -3.29 12.54 6.32
N LYS A 40 -2.70 11.41 6.75
CA LYS A 40 -2.89 10.08 6.16
C LYS A 40 -3.00 9.05 7.27
N GLN A 41 -3.97 8.15 7.19
CA GLN A 41 -4.16 7.07 8.15
C GLN A 41 -4.09 5.71 7.46
N ARG A 42 -3.44 4.73 8.09
CA ARG A 42 -3.45 3.33 7.64
C ARG A 42 -4.38 2.52 8.52
N GLN A 43 -5.20 1.68 7.89
CA GLN A 43 -6.13 0.79 8.56
C GLN A 43 -6.07 -0.59 7.91
N THR A 44 -5.96 -1.64 8.72
CA THR A 44 -6.05 -3.02 8.25
C THR A 44 -7.50 -3.42 8.12
N VAL A 45 -7.83 -4.19 7.08
CA VAL A 45 -9.18 -4.73 6.85
C VAL A 45 -9.08 -6.27 6.91
N PRO A 46 -9.71 -6.94 7.88
CA PRO A 46 -9.62 -8.40 7.97
C PRO A 46 -10.31 -9.05 6.78
N VAL A 47 -9.71 -10.12 6.26
CA VAL A 47 -10.25 -10.89 5.14
C VAL A 47 -10.38 -12.34 5.55
N ILE A 48 -11.63 -12.79 5.61
CA ILE A 48 -11.95 -14.17 5.95
C ILE A 48 -11.91 -15.01 4.67
N LEU A 49 -11.14 -16.09 4.70
CA LEU A 49 -11.12 -17.09 3.63
C LEU A 49 -12.29 -18.04 3.83
N SER A 50 -13.01 -18.34 2.76
CA SER A 50 -13.94 -19.48 2.72
C SER A 50 -13.18 -20.79 2.91
N GLN A 51 -13.90 -21.86 3.25
CA GLN A 51 -13.29 -23.18 3.44
C GLN A 51 -12.51 -23.63 2.19
N THR A 52 -13.09 -23.46 1.00
CA THR A 52 -12.44 -23.82 -0.26
C THR A 52 -11.16 -23.03 -0.52
N GLU A 53 -11.16 -21.72 -0.26
CA GLU A 53 -9.96 -20.87 -0.40
C GLU A 53 -8.88 -21.25 0.63
N ARG A 54 -9.29 -21.61 1.85
CA ARG A 54 -8.38 -22.07 2.90
C ARG A 54 -7.74 -23.40 2.55
N ASP A 55 -8.50 -24.32 1.97
CA ASP A 55 -8.00 -25.61 1.52
C ASP A 55 -7.00 -25.45 0.37
N GLU A 56 -7.32 -24.59 -0.62
CA GLU A 56 -6.41 -24.24 -1.72
C GLU A 56 -5.11 -23.61 -1.19
N TYR A 57 -5.22 -22.66 -0.25
CA TYR A 57 -4.07 -22.04 0.41
C TYR A 57 -3.18 -23.09 1.10
N ASN A 58 -3.79 -23.98 1.88
CA ASN A 58 -3.08 -25.04 2.59
C ASN A 58 -2.41 -26.04 1.63
N GLN A 59 -3.06 -26.35 0.51
CA GLN A 59 -2.50 -27.22 -0.53
C GLN A 59 -1.26 -26.59 -1.16
N ILE A 60 -1.31 -25.30 -1.53
CA ILE A 60 -0.15 -24.59 -2.06
C ILE A 60 0.96 -24.56 -1.01
N MET A 61 0.64 -24.25 0.25
CA MET A 61 1.61 -24.18 1.35
C MET A 61 2.37 -25.50 1.56
N ARG A 62 1.70 -26.64 1.38
CA ARG A 62 2.27 -28.00 1.52
C ARG A 62 2.87 -28.57 0.24
N SER A 63 2.72 -27.88 -0.90
CA SER A 63 3.25 -28.35 -2.18
C SER A 63 4.78 -28.47 -2.15
N ASP A 64 5.33 -29.40 -2.94
CA ASP A 64 6.79 -29.58 -3.07
C ASP A 64 7.45 -28.55 -4.02
N GLN A 65 6.72 -27.50 -4.39
CA GLN A 65 7.26 -26.42 -5.21
C GLN A 65 8.40 -25.69 -4.49
N HIS A 66 9.37 -25.20 -5.27
CA HIS A 66 10.40 -24.31 -4.77
C HIS A 66 9.80 -23.09 -4.05
N ARG A 67 10.44 -22.65 -2.96
CA ARG A 67 9.91 -21.62 -2.03
C ARG A 67 9.37 -20.36 -2.70
N PHE A 68 10.04 -19.86 -3.74
CA PHE A 68 9.63 -18.63 -4.43
C PHE A 68 8.42 -18.84 -5.33
N ALA A 69 8.30 -20.00 -5.99
CA ALA A 69 7.14 -20.34 -6.78
C ALA A 69 5.90 -20.47 -5.88
N ARG A 70 6.07 -21.17 -4.74
CA ARG A 70 5.03 -21.30 -3.72
C ARG A 70 4.56 -19.94 -3.20
N LEU A 71 5.50 -19.09 -2.83
CA LEU A 71 5.21 -17.73 -2.36
C LEU A 71 4.47 -16.89 -3.40
N GLY A 72 4.86 -16.99 -4.68
CA GLY A 72 4.17 -16.34 -5.78
C GLY A 72 2.72 -16.82 -5.94
N ALA A 73 2.51 -18.14 -5.87
CA ALA A 73 1.18 -18.75 -5.96
C ALA A 73 0.29 -18.36 -4.78
N LEU A 74 0.81 -18.36 -3.55
CA LEU A 74 0.08 -17.90 -2.36
C LEU A 74 -0.33 -16.42 -2.50
N ARG A 75 0.58 -15.56 -2.97
CA ARG A 75 0.27 -14.13 -3.18
C ARG A 75 -0.80 -13.92 -4.25
N GLN A 76 -0.74 -14.67 -5.35
CA GLN A 76 -1.75 -14.59 -6.42
C GLN A 76 -3.12 -15.06 -5.92
N LEU A 77 -3.17 -16.17 -5.18
CA LEU A 77 -4.39 -16.64 -4.53
C LEU A 77 -5.00 -15.58 -3.62
N LEU A 78 -4.20 -15.03 -2.69
CA LEU A 78 -4.70 -14.04 -1.73
C LEU A 78 -5.14 -12.74 -2.42
N GLU A 79 -4.41 -12.27 -3.44
CA GLU A 79 -4.83 -11.09 -4.21
C GLU A 79 -6.17 -11.33 -4.91
N ARG A 80 -6.36 -12.51 -5.53
CA ARG A 80 -7.64 -12.92 -6.14
C ARG A 80 -8.78 -12.92 -5.13
N VAL A 81 -8.57 -13.48 -3.94
CA VAL A 81 -9.56 -13.48 -2.86
C VAL A 81 -9.93 -12.05 -2.45
N LYS A 82 -8.94 -11.15 -2.36
CA LYS A 82 -9.14 -9.77 -1.92
C LYS A 82 -9.89 -8.89 -2.93
N VAL A 83 -9.98 -9.28 -4.20
CA VAL A 83 -10.74 -8.53 -5.23
C VAL A 83 -12.21 -8.34 -4.83
N ARG A 84 -12.83 -9.34 -4.18
CA ARG A 84 -14.26 -9.27 -3.80
C ARG A 84 -14.58 -8.12 -2.85
N ILE A 85 -13.60 -7.70 -2.05
CA ILE A 85 -13.73 -6.62 -1.07
C ILE A 85 -14.02 -5.29 -1.76
N LEU A 86 -13.68 -5.14 -3.05
CA LEU A 86 -14.00 -3.93 -3.80
C LEU A 86 -15.48 -3.55 -3.70
N ALA A 87 -16.39 -4.52 -3.77
CA ALA A 87 -17.83 -4.22 -3.69
C ALA A 87 -18.21 -3.64 -2.33
N ASP A 88 -17.75 -4.28 -1.25
CA ASP A 88 -17.99 -3.84 0.12
C ASP A 88 -17.41 -2.44 0.35
N LEU A 89 -16.19 -2.20 -0.14
CA LEU A 89 -15.54 -0.91 -0.06
C LEU A 89 -16.30 0.16 -0.82
N MET A 90 -16.68 -0.10 -2.07
CA MET A 90 -17.41 0.89 -2.86
C MET A 90 -18.77 1.24 -2.23
N ALA A 91 -19.37 0.34 -1.45
CA ALA A 91 -20.60 0.60 -0.70
C ALA A 91 -20.38 1.48 0.54
N GLU A 92 -19.18 1.49 1.13
CA GLU A 92 -18.82 2.34 2.27
C GLU A 92 -18.44 3.77 1.86
N LEU A 93 -18.15 4.01 0.57
CA LEU A 93 -17.61 5.26 0.07
C LEU A 93 -18.70 6.27 -0.30
N ASP A 94 -18.47 7.53 0.06
CA ASP A 94 -19.33 8.64 -0.36
C ASP A 94 -19.29 8.83 -1.88
N VAL A 95 -20.29 9.48 -2.47
CA VAL A 95 -20.41 9.67 -3.93
C VAL A 95 -19.17 10.34 -4.54
N ASP A 96 -18.55 11.28 -3.82
CA ASP A 96 -17.40 12.05 -4.27
C ASP A 96 -16.04 11.39 -3.96
N ASP A 97 -16.05 10.21 -3.33
CA ASP A 97 -14.82 9.48 -3.02
C ASP A 97 -14.21 8.85 -4.26
N LYS A 98 -12.90 8.99 -4.36
CA LYS A 98 -12.08 8.35 -5.38
C LYS A 98 -11.02 7.46 -4.78
N VAL A 99 -10.80 6.34 -5.46
CA VAL A 99 -10.04 5.21 -4.94
C VAL A 99 -8.89 4.86 -5.86
N ILE A 100 -7.72 4.62 -5.29
CA ILE A 100 -6.60 3.95 -5.96
C ILE A 100 -6.50 2.52 -5.45
N LEU A 101 -6.56 1.55 -6.35
CA LEU A 101 -6.37 0.13 -6.09
C LEU A 101 -5.00 -0.29 -6.63
N PHE A 102 -4.08 -0.65 -5.73
CA PHE A 102 -2.79 -1.22 -6.10
C PHE A 102 -2.86 -2.75 -6.06
N CYS A 103 -2.52 -3.37 -7.17
CA CYS A 103 -2.45 -4.82 -7.35
C CYS A 103 -1.09 -5.22 -7.97
N GLU A 104 -0.74 -6.50 -7.96
CA GLU A 104 0.49 -7.00 -8.55
C GLU A 104 0.26 -7.73 -9.87
N TYR A 105 -0.88 -8.38 -10.05
CA TYR A 105 -1.14 -9.25 -11.19
C TYR A 105 -2.06 -8.60 -12.23
N GLN A 106 -1.76 -8.82 -13.52
CA GLN A 106 -2.60 -8.32 -14.61
C GLN A 106 -4.00 -8.95 -14.63
N GLU A 107 -4.10 -10.21 -14.19
CA GLU A 107 -5.38 -10.90 -14.02
C GLU A 107 -6.27 -10.13 -13.04
N SER A 108 -5.73 -9.71 -11.89
CA SER A 108 -6.46 -8.92 -10.90
C SER A 108 -6.90 -7.56 -11.47
N VAL A 109 -6.11 -6.91 -12.33
CA VAL A 109 -6.54 -5.69 -13.04
C VAL A 109 -7.79 -5.96 -13.89
N ALA A 110 -7.79 -7.06 -14.65
CA ALA A 110 -8.91 -7.42 -15.50
C ALA A 110 -10.17 -7.71 -14.68
N THR A 111 -10.05 -8.50 -13.60
CA THR A 111 -11.17 -8.81 -12.71
C THR A 111 -11.73 -7.55 -12.05
N LEU A 112 -10.87 -6.67 -11.52
CA LEU A 112 -11.32 -5.41 -10.90
C LEU A 112 -12.07 -4.51 -11.90
N ARG A 113 -11.58 -4.44 -13.14
CA ARG A 113 -12.26 -3.68 -14.20
C ARG A 113 -13.65 -4.25 -14.52
N GLU A 114 -13.77 -5.57 -14.59
CA GLU A 114 -15.06 -6.24 -14.79
C GLU A 114 -16.01 -5.97 -13.62
N HIS A 115 -15.51 -6.02 -12.38
CA HIS A 115 -16.29 -5.68 -11.18
C HIS A 115 -16.76 -4.22 -11.22
N CYS A 116 -15.90 -3.26 -11.57
CA CYS A 116 -16.29 -1.86 -11.72
C CYS A 116 -17.42 -1.70 -12.76
N LEU A 117 -17.32 -2.41 -13.90
CA LEU A 117 -18.35 -2.39 -14.94
C LEU A 117 -19.69 -2.94 -14.43
N LYS A 118 -19.67 -4.07 -13.71
CA LYS A 118 -20.88 -4.66 -13.11
C LYS A 118 -21.54 -3.74 -12.08
N LEU A 119 -20.74 -2.98 -11.34
CA LEU A 119 -21.22 -1.99 -10.37
C LEU A 119 -21.62 -0.66 -11.01
N GLY A 120 -21.39 -0.47 -12.32
CA GLY A 120 -21.67 0.80 -13.00
C GLY A 120 -20.71 1.93 -12.60
N VAL A 121 -19.53 1.62 -12.07
CA VAL A 121 -18.55 2.61 -11.60
C VAL A 121 -17.49 2.84 -12.66
N GLY A 122 -17.26 4.11 -13.03
CA GLY A 122 -16.21 4.47 -13.97
C GLY A 122 -14.82 4.19 -13.39
N CYS A 123 -13.99 3.52 -14.18
CA CYS A 123 -12.64 3.16 -13.78
C CYS A 123 -11.61 3.31 -14.91
N VAL A 124 -10.36 3.51 -14.53
CA VAL A 124 -9.20 3.49 -15.42
C VAL A 124 -8.14 2.55 -14.90
N THR A 125 -7.28 2.09 -15.81
CA THR A 125 -6.17 1.19 -15.48
C THR A 125 -4.85 1.82 -15.90
N LEU A 126 -3.80 1.63 -15.11
CA LEU A 126 -2.42 1.95 -15.48
C LEU A 126 -1.54 0.72 -15.20
N VAL A 127 -1.08 0.09 -16.27
CA VAL A 127 -0.19 -1.08 -16.20
C VAL A 127 1.15 -0.80 -16.88
N GLY A 128 2.17 -1.59 -16.55
CA GLY A 128 3.54 -1.38 -17.05
C GLY A 128 3.68 -1.38 -18.57
N SER A 129 2.80 -2.08 -19.29
CA SER A 129 2.77 -2.14 -20.76
C SER A 129 2.09 -0.94 -21.43
N ASP A 130 1.44 -0.05 -20.67
CA ASP A 130 0.76 1.11 -21.24
C ASP A 130 1.75 2.14 -21.79
N SER A 131 1.44 2.70 -22.97
CA SER A 131 2.22 3.79 -23.55
C SER A 131 2.09 5.08 -22.72
N PRO A 132 3.09 5.99 -22.74
CA PRO A 132 3.02 7.25 -22.00
C PRO A 132 1.75 8.06 -22.27
N LYS A 133 1.27 8.08 -23.53
CA LYS A 133 0.02 8.74 -23.91
C LYS A 133 -1.20 8.11 -23.24
N LYS A 134 -1.28 6.78 -23.20
CA LYS A 134 -2.38 6.06 -22.55
C LYS A 134 -2.37 6.28 -21.03
N ARG A 135 -1.18 6.27 -20.43
CA ARG A 135 -0.99 6.56 -18.99
C ARG A 135 -1.48 7.96 -18.64
N GLN A 136 -1.07 8.98 -19.39
CA GLN A 136 -1.50 10.36 -19.15
C GLN A 136 -3.02 10.50 -19.29
N LYS A 137 -3.62 9.92 -20.34
CA LYS A 137 -5.08 9.92 -20.51
C LYS A 137 -5.83 9.28 -19.33
N ALA A 138 -5.31 8.18 -18.78
CA ALA A 138 -5.90 7.53 -17.61
C ALA A 138 -5.80 8.43 -16.35
N ILE A 139 -4.64 9.06 -16.15
CA ILE A 139 -4.41 9.99 -15.03
C ILE A 139 -5.35 11.19 -15.15
N ASP A 140 -5.45 11.81 -16.33
CA ASP A 140 -6.30 12.98 -16.56
C ASP A 140 -7.76 12.65 -16.34
N ALA A 141 -8.24 11.51 -16.89
CA ALA A 141 -9.60 11.03 -16.65
C ALA A 141 -9.87 10.84 -15.16
N PHE A 142 -9.00 10.12 -14.44
CA PHE A 142 -9.20 9.91 -13.00
C PHE A 142 -9.17 11.21 -12.18
N GLN A 143 -8.34 12.18 -12.56
CA GLN A 143 -8.22 13.45 -11.84
C GLN A 143 -9.39 14.41 -12.13
N GLN A 144 -9.96 14.39 -13.34
CA GLN A 144 -10.88 15.44 -13.82
C GLN A 144 -12.32 14.97 -13.99
N ASP A 145 -12.54 13.69 -14.32
CA ASP A 145 -13.88 13.15 -14.59
C ASP A 145 -14.53 12.66 -13.28
N PRO A 146 -15.61 13.30 -12.78
CA PRO A 146 -16.29 12.87 -11.55
C PRO A 146 -16.79 11.42 -11.61
N ASP A 147 -17.17 10.94 -12.79
CA ASP A 147 -17.68 9.57 -12.98
C ASP A 147 -16.56 8.52 -12.97
N CYS A 148 -15.31 8.96 -13.19
CA CYS A 148 -14.12 8.12 -13.06
C CYS A 148 -13.64 8.08 -11.60
N ARG A 149 -14.22 7.15 -10.83
CA ARG A 149 -14.00 7.04 -9.37
C ARG A 149 -12.92 6.05 -8.97
N VAL A 150 -12.54 5.11 -9.83
CA VAL A 150 -11.57 4.05 -9.50
C VAL A 150 -10.36 4.08 -10.42
N PHE A 151 -9.18 4.14 -9.83
CA PHE A 151 -7.90 3.98 -10.51
C PHE A 151 -7.27 2.64 -10.13
N ILE A 152 -7.02 1.77 -11.10
CA ILE A 152 -6.40 0.46 -10.89
C ILE A 152 -4.96 0.50 -11.41
N GLY A 153 -3.99 0.35 -10.51
CA GLY A 153 -2.56 0.42 -10.84
C GLY A 153 -1.81 -0.84 -10.46
N THR A 154 -0.93 -1.33 -11.32
CA THR A 154 0.04 -2.35 -10.90
C THR A 154 1.18 -1.73 -10.09
N ARG A 155 1.83 -2.50 -9.22
CA ARG A 155 3.06 -2.06 -8.51
C ARG A 155 4.09 -1.40 -9.44
N SER A 156 4.33 -1.99 -10.60
CA SER A 156 5.27 -1.47 -11.62
C SER A 156 4.88 -0.10 -12.17
N ALA A 157 3.58 0.20 -12.18
CA ALA A 157 3.00 1.48 -12.57
C ALA A 157 3.04 2.53 -11.44
N ALA A 158 3.06 2.10 -10.17
CA ALA A 158 3.13 2.98 -9.00
C ALA A 158 4.51 3.65 -8.79
N GLY A 159 5.58 3.06 -9.34
CA GLY A 159 6.94 3.60 -9.27
C GLY A 159 7.17 4.84 -10.13
N THR A 160 6.28 5.13 -11.08
CA THR A 160 6.37 6.31 -11.93
C THR A 160 5.69 7.52 -11.27
N GLY A 161 6.34 8.68 -11.35
CA GLY A 161 6.16 9.89 -10.53
C GLY A 161 4.80 10.61 -10.52
N TYR A 162 3.66 9.95 -10.74
CA TYR A 162 2.38 10.61 -11.02
C TYR A 162 1.72 11.24 -9.79
N ASN A 163 0.86 12.23 -10.06
CA ASN A 163 0.00 12.88 -9.09
C ASN A 163 -1.42 12.31 -9.24
N LEU A 164 -1.96 11.74 -8.17
CA LEU A 164 -3.30 11.15 -8.10
C LEU A 164 -4.08 11.72 -6.90
N THR A 165 -3.96 13.04 -6.71
CA THR A 165 -4.47 13.80 -5.56
C THR A 165 -6.00 13.87 -5.48
N ALA A 166 -6.73 13.57 -6.56
CA ALA A 166 -8.19 13.42 -6.49
C ALA A 166 -8.61 12.22 -5.63
N ALA A 167 -7.74 11.22 -5.43
CA ALA A 167 -8.01 10.09 -4.56
C ALA A 167 -7.86 10.45 -3.09
N ASN A 168 -8.82 10.07 -2.28
CA ASN A 168 -8.77 10.12 -0.83
C ASN A 168 -8.72 8.72 -0.19
N TYR A 169 -8.88 7.67 -0.99
CA TYR A 169 -8.67 6.29 -0.55
C TYR A 169 -7.60 5.57 -1.37
N VAL A 170 -6.78 4.77 -0.70
CA VAL A 170 -5.75 3.93 -1.31
C VAL A 170 -5.85 2.51 -0.74
N PHE A 171 -5.95 1.51 -1.60
CA PHE A 171 -6.01 0.11 -1.22
C PHE A 171 -4.83 -0.66 -1.77
N PHE A 172 -4.28 -1.54 -0.95
CA PHE A 172 -3.23 -2.48 -1.38
C PHE A 172 -3.79 -3.90 -1.39
N LEU A 173 -4.24 -4.36 -2.56
CA LEU A 173 -4.61 -5.76 -2.74
C LEU A 173 -3.36 -6.66 -2.70
N GLY A 174 -2.22 -6.14 -3.17
CA GLY A 174 -0.91 -6.76 -3.00
C GLY A 174 0.03 -5.82 -2.24
N LEU A 175 0.59 -6.29 -1.13
CA LEU A 175 1.54 -5.51 -0.33
C LEU A 175 2.96 -5.58 -0.91
N PRO A 176 3.72 -4.47 -0.91
CA PRO A 176 5.13 -4.51 -1.24
C PRO A 176 5.99 -5.20 -0.21
N TRP A 177 7.17 -5.67 -0.64
CA TRP A 177 8.21 -6.21 0.24
C TRP A 177 9.01 -5.14 1.01
N THR A 178 8.90 -3.88 0.57
CA THR A 178 9.71 -2.75 1.02
C THR A 178 8.80 -1.61 1.45
N PRO A 179 8.90 -1.11 2.70
CA PRO A 179 8.05 -0.02 3.20
C PRO A 179 8.10 1.24 2.34
N GLY A 180 9.28 1.63 1.88
CA GLY A 180 9.43 2.84 1.04
C GLY A 180 8.66 2.79 -0.28
N LEU A 181 8.44 1.60 -0.85
CA LEU A 181 7.59 1.45 -2.04
C LEU A 181 6.10 1.62 -1.71
N GLN A 182 5.68 1.21 -0.51
CA GLN A 182 4.33 1.48 -0.02
C GLN A 182 4.14 2.98 0.22
N ASP A 183 5.08 3.60 0.92
CA ASP A 183 5.06 5.03 1.24
C ASP A 183 5.01 5.86 -0.06
N GLN A 184 5.82 5.50 -1.06
CA GLN A 184 5.83 6.15 -2.36
C GLN A 184 4.50 6.01 -3.12
N ALA A 185 3.86 4.84 -3.03
CA ALA A 185 2.58 4.58 -3.68
C ALA A 185 1.44 5.37 -3.01
N GLU A 186 1.41 5.41 -1.67
CA GLU A 186 0.46 6.22 -0.90
C GLU A 186 0.65 7.73 -1.18
N ASP A 187 1.91 8.16 -1.33
CA ASP A 187 2.28 9.55 -1.60
C ASP A 187 1.87 10.03 -3.00
N ARG A 188 1.33 9.15 -3.86
CA ARG A 188 0.66 9.56 -5.10
C ARG A 188 -0.64 10.30 -4.83
N ALA A 189 -1.38 9.89 -3.80
CA ALA A 189 -2.57 10.56 -3.30
C ALA A 189 -2.25 11.59 -2.21
N TYR A 190 -1.33 11.26 -1.31
CA TYR A 190 -0.91 12.09 -0.18
C TYR A 190 0.21 13.07 -0.57
N ARG A 191 -0.13 14.08 -1.40
CA ARG A 191 0.81 15.08 -1.92
C ARG A 191 0.20 16.49 -1.89
N ASN A 192 1.03 17.50 -2.11
CA ASN A 192 0.56 18.87 -2.32
C ASN A 192 -0.56 18.91 -3.37
N GLY A 193 -1.66 19.60 -3.06
CA GLY A 193 -2.90 19.59 -3.83
C GLY A 193 -4.00 18.67 -3.27
N GLN A 194 -3.67 17.77 -2.34
CA GLN A 194 -4.65 16.99 -1.60
C GLN A 194 -5.32 17.86 -0.52
N LEU A 195 -6.65 17.87 -0.49
CA LEU A 195 -7.47 18.66 0.45
C LEU A 195 -8.25 17.79 1.44
N ARG A 196 -8.23 16.47 1.25
CA ARG A 196 -8.96 15.48 2.04
C ARG A 196 -7.97 14.60 2.81
N MET A 197 -8.42 14.00 3.91
CA MET A 197 -7.65 12.98 4.60
C MET A 197 -7.46 11.78 3.65
N VAL A 198 -6.25 11.24 3.58
CA VAL A 198 -5.99 10.03 2.79
C VAL A 198 -6.12 8.80 3.68
N VAL A 199 -7.07 7.94 3.38
CA VAL A 199 -7.28 6.67 4.09
C VAL A 199 -6.65 5.54 3.29
N VAL A 200 -5.66 4.90 3.88
CA VAL A 200 -4.97 3.73 3.32
C VAL A 200 -5.54 2.48 3.96
N LYS A 201 -6.16 1.62 3.16
CA LYS A 201 -6.81 0.40 3.61
C LYS A 201 -6.00 -0.80 3.14
N ILE A 202 -5.75 -1.72 4.07
CA ILE A 202 -4.81 -2.83 3.88
C ILE A 202 -5.55 -4.13 4.17
N PRO A 203 -6.18 -4.76 3.17
CA PRO A 203 -6.83 -6.04 3.34
C PRO A 203 -5.81 -7.13 3.68
N LEU A 204 -6.00 -7.78 4.83
CA LEU A 204 -5.14 -8.84 5.35
C LEU A 204 -5.95 -10.12 5.56
N ALA A 205 -5.56 -11.17 4.86
CA ALA A 205 -6.08 -12.51 5.10
C ALA A 205 -5.50 -13.10 6.40
N GLU A 206 -6.37 -13.42 7.35
CA GLU A 206 -5.98 -13.98 8.65
C GLU A 206 -5.37 -15.38 8.52
N ASP A 207 -4.35 -15.66 9.32
CA ASP A 207 -3.57 -16.90 9.34
C ASP A 207 -2.93 -17.21 7.98
N THR A 208 -2.45 -16.18 7.28
CA THR A 208 -1.76 -16.32 6.00
C THR A 208 -0.46 -15.53 5.92
N ILE A 209 0.24 -15.68 4.79
CA ILE A 209 1.44 -14.88 4.48
C ILE A 209 1.17 -13.37 4.43
N ASP A 210 -0.08 -12.90 4.28
CA ASP A 210 -0.39 -11.46 4.30
C ASP A 210 -0.04 -10.84 5.66
N GLN A 211 -0.43 -11.49 6.77
CA GLN A 211 -0.12 -11.01 8.12
C GLN A 211 1.40 -11.03 8.37
N GLN A 212 2.09 -12.07 7.93
CA GLN A 212 3.54 -12.17 8.06
C GLN A 212 4.26 -11.07 7.28
N LEU A 213 3.80 -10.79 6.05
CA LEU A 213 4.32 -9.72 5.22
C LEU A 213 4.04 -8.35 5.84
N TRP A 214 2.85 -8.14 6.38
CA TRP A 214 2.49 -6.91 7.08
C TRP A 214 3.37 -6.66 8.30
N GLN A 215 3.56 -7.68 9.14
CA GLN A 215 4.45 -7.58 10.30
C GLN A 215 5.88 -7.27 9.88
N MET A 216 6.40 -7.97 8.86
CA MET A 216 7.74 -7.69 8.31
C MET A 216 7.87 -6.24 7.81
N LEU A 217 6.82 -5.68 7.20
CA LEU A 217 6.80 -4.28 6.78
C LEU A 217 6.81 -3.32 7.98
N MET A 218 6.07 -3.63 9.05
CA MET A 218 6.07 -2.83 10.27
C MET A 218 7.44 -2.84 10.93
N ASP A 219 8.06 -4.01 11.06
CA ASP A 219 9.38 -4.16 11.67
C ASP A 219 10.44 -3.39 10.87
N LYS A 220 10.43 -3.52 9.54
CA LYS A 220 11.34 -2.76 8.66
C LYS A 220 11.10 -1.25 8.75
N ARG A 221 9.84 -0.81 8.91
CA ARG A 221 9.51 0.61 9.05
C ARG A 221 9.96 1.15 10.39
N ALA A 222 9.79 0.39 11.48
CA ALA A 222 10.28 0.77 12.81
C ALA A 222 11.81 0.91 12.80
N LEU A 223 12.54 -0.05 12.22
CA LEU A 223 14.00 0.03 12.09
C LEU A 223 14.46 1.25 11.28
N ALA A 224 13.77 1.57 10.19
CA ALA A 224 14.08 2.75 9.37
C ALA A 224 13.71 4.06 10.09
N SER A 225 12.62 4.07 10.85
CA SER A 225 12.20 5.23 11.66
C SER A 225 13.21 5.50 12.76
N ASP A 226 13.62 4.46 13.48
CA ASP A 226 14.68 4.54 14.47
C ASP A 226 15.95 5.13 13.85
N LEU A 227 16.38 4.73 12.66
CA LEU A 227 17.56 5.30 11.99
C LEU A 227 17.46 6.77 11.55
N ILE A 228 16.26 7.27 11.23
CA ILE A 228 16.13 8.57 10.56
C ILE A 228 15.40 9.62 11.41
N ASP A 229 14.40 9.25 12.22
CA ASP A 229 13.56 10.19 12.98
C ASP A 229 12.85 9.53 14.19
N PRO A 230 13.54 9.29 15.33
CA PRO A 230 12.97 8.62 16.51
C PRO A 230 11.90 9.47 17.20
N GLU A 231 12.02 10.81 17.14
CA GLU A 231 11.07 11.74 17.76
C GLU A 231 9.69 11.69 17.10
N ALA A 232 9.63 11.45 15.79
CA ALA A 232 8.36 11.30 15.06
C ALA A 232 7.57 10.04 15.44
N GLU A 233 8.26 8.94 15.77
CA GLU A 233 7.61 7.69 16.19
C GLU A 233 6.99 7.85 17.60
N GLU A 234 7.69 8.53 18.49
CA GLU A 234 7.21 8.80 19.86
C GLU A 234 6.03 9.78 19.88
N SER A 235 6.05 10.80 19.01
CA SER A 235 4.93 11.73 18.81
C SER A 235 3.70 11.03 18.22
N SER A 236 3.89 10.14 17.24
CA SER A 236 2.80 9.36 16.63
C SER A 236 2.15 8.38 17.61
N LYS A 237 2.95 7.73 18.47
CA LYS A 237 2.46 6.84 19.52
C LYS A 237 1.67 7.59 20.60
N LYS A 238 2.14 8.78 21.02
CA LYS A 238 1.41 9.66 21.95
C LYS A 238 0.07 10.12 21.37
N ALA A 239 0.06 10.58 20.11
CA ALA A 239 -1.16 11.02 19.46
C ALA A 239 -2.20 9.89 19.32
N LEU A 240 -1.78 8.65 19.07
CA LEU A 240 -2.68 7.49 19.02
C LEU A 240 -3.21 7.10 20.41
N ALA A 241 -2.40 7.25 21.47
CA ALA A 241 -2.79 6.97 22.84
C ALA A 241 -3.78 8.02 23.41
N GLU A 242 -3.79 9.24 22.88
CA GLU A 242 -4.76 10.29 23.24
C GLU A 242 -6.12 10.15 22.54
N ILE A 243 -6.18 9.34 21.47
CA ILE A 243 -7.40 9.08 20.68
C ILE A 243 -8.16 7.83 21.18
N LEU A 244 -7.50 6.97 21.95
CA LEU A 244 -8.07 5.77 22.59
C LEU A 244 -8.44 6.04 24.05
#